data_AF-A0A3B9KAZ7-F1
#
_entry.id   AF-A0A3B9KAZ7-F1
#
_cell.length_a   1.000
_cell.length_b   1.000
_cell.length_c   1.000
_cell.angle_alpha   90.00
_cell.angle_beta   90.00
_cell.angle_gamma   90.00
#
_symmetry.space_group_name_H-M   'P 1'
#
loop_
_entity.id
_entity.type
_entity.pdbx_description
1 polymer ?
#
loop_
_entity_poly.entity_id
_entity_poly.type
_entity_poly.pdbx_seq_one_letter_code
_entity_poly.pdbx_strand_id
1 'polypeptide(L)'
;MALTAYGLEKQLFTSDDIYYTANTLFDIMHMEPEGDLALPQDIPPLEDILHCLLEDAVQRGICDDGIASRDLFDTRLMGALTPKPGEVIRTFRRKYEESPEAATDYFYRLALDSDYIRTYRIRRDRKWVAPTKYGDLDITINLSKPEKDPKAIAAALNAKQTSYPKCLLCRENEGYAGRLNHPARQNIRLIPLTLDGEEWFLQYSPYVYYNEHCIVLSGEHVPMKIDVRTFRRLMEFITMFPHYTVGSNADLPIVGGSILTHEHFQGGRYTFAMAKAGIREKLVFRGFEDV
;
A
#
# COMPACT_ATOMS: atom_id res chain seq x y z
N MET A 1 2.99 22.28 -13.09
CA MET A 1 2.71 22.91 -11.78
C MET A 1 1.50 22.36 -11.03
N ALA A 2 0.40 21.93 -11.68
CA ALA A 2 -0.78 21.41 -10.96
C ALA A 2 -0.48 20.24 -10.00
N LEU A 3 0.36 19.29 -10.43
CA LEU A 3 0.77 18.18 -9.56
C LEU A 3 1.58 18.64 -8.35
N THR A 4 2.46 19.64 -8.51
CA THR A 4 3.16 20.29 -7.39
C THR A 4 2.17 20.94 -6.43
N ALA A 5 1.19 21.69 -6.93
CA ALA A 5 0.17 22.31 -6.09
C ALA A 5 -0.65 21.26 -5.32
N TYR A 6 -1.02 20.16 -5.97
CA TYR A 6 -1.67 19.02 -5.33
C TYR A 6 -0.84 18.46 -4.17
N GLY A 7 0.45 18.20 -4.39
CA GLY A 7 1.33 17.64 -3.35
C GLY A 7 1.50 18.57 -2.15
N LEU A 8 1.54 19.88 -2.38
CA LEU A 8 1.57 20.89 -1.32
C LEU A 8 0.24 20.93 -0.54
N GLU A 9 -0.91 20.94 -1.23
CA GLU A 9 -2.24 20.94 -0.61
C GLU A 9 -2.44 19.70 0.28
N LYS A 10 -2.00 18.53 -0.18
CA LYS A 10 -2.05 17.27 0.57
C LYS A 10 -0.95 17.11 1.60
N GLN A 11 -0.07 18.10 1.75
CA GLN A 11 1.05 18.07 2.71
C GLN A 11 1.98 16.86 2.50
N LEU A 12 2.19 16.44 1.24
CA LEU A 12 3.18 15.42 0.89
C LEU A 12 4.61 15.96 1.00
N PHE A 13 4.77 17.27 0.86
CA PHE A 13 6.01 17.99 1.08
C PHE A 13 5.69 19.40 1.60
N THR A 14 6.72 20.17 1.98
CA THR A 14 6.55 21.50 2.59
C THR A 14 6.71 22.64 1.58
N SER A 15 6.33 23.88 1.93
CA SER A 15 6.53 25.03 1.04
C SER A 15 7.99 25.23 0.61
N ASP A 16 8.94 24.77 1.44
CA ASP A 16 10.38 24.87 1.15
C ASP A 16 10.81 23.96 -0.01
N ASP A 17 10.01 22.92 -0.30
CA ASP A 17 10.32 21.93 -1.34
C ASP A 17 9.61 22.21 -2.67
N ILE A 18 8.84 23.30 -2.81
CA ILE A 18 8.04 23.59 -4.04
C ILE A 18 8.92 23.54 -5.30
N TYR A 19 10.04 24.27 -5.31
CA TYR A 19 10.93 24.30 -6.46
C TYR A 19 11.68 22.98 -6.65
N TYR A 20 12.06 22.31 -5.56
CA TYR A 20 12.70 21.00 -5.61
C TYR A 20 11.78 19.98 -6.29
N THR A 21 10.52 19.89 -5.85
CA THR A 21 9.53 18.97 -6.42
C THR A 21 9.17 19.36 -7.85
N ALA A 22 8.95 20.64 -8.14
CA ALA A 22 8.66 21.09 -9.50
C ALA A 22 9.78 20.73 -10.48
N ASN A 23 11.03 21.03 -10.15
CA ASN A 23 12.18 20.70 -11.00
C ASN A 23 12.36 19.19 -11.17
N THR A 24 12.13 18.41 -10.11
CA THR A 24 12.15 16.94 -10.21
C THR A 24 11.07 16.42 -11.16
N LEU A 25 9.86 17.00 -11.13
CA LEU A 25 8.78 16.61 -12.05
C LEU A 25 9.11 17.01 -13.49
N PHE A 26 9.69 18.19 -13.73
CA PHE A 26 10.14 18.61 -15.06
C PHE A 26 11.22 17.66 -15.63
N ASP A 27 12.19 17.27 -14.80
CA ASP A 27 13.20 16.27 -15.17
C ASP A 27 12.55 14.93 -15.54
N ILE A 28 11.63 14.41 -14.71
CA ILE A 28 10.90 13.16 -15.00
C ILE A 28 10.11 13.26 -16.31
N MET A 29 9.51 14.42 -16.59
CA MET A 29 8.73 14.68 -17.80
C MET A 29 9.59 15.08 -19.01
N HIS A 30 10.92 15.13 -18.88
CA HIS A 30 11.83 15.60 -19.93
C HIS A 30 11.37 16.95 -20.52
N MET A 31 11.04 17.90 -19.64
CA MET A 31 10.55 19.24 -20.00
C MET A 31 11.48 20.29 -19.42
N GLU A 32 11.78 21.33 -20.20
CA GLU A 32 12.45 22.52 -19.68
C GLU A 32 11.40 23.47 -19.08
N PRO A 33 11.60 23.98 -17.85
CA PRO A 33 10.69 24.97 -17.28
C PRO A 33 10.81 26.31 -18.03
N GLU A 34 9.68 26.90 -18.40
CA GLU A 34 9.61 28.22 -19.03
C GLU A 34 8.82 29.20 -18.15
N GLY A 35 9.33 30.43 -18.01
CA GLY A 35 8.65 31.51 -17.28
C GLY A 35 8.62 31.33 -15.75
N ASP A 36 7.70 32.05 -15.10
CA ASP A 36 7.50 31.98 -13.65
C ASP A 36 6.71 30.72 -13.27
N LEU A 37 7.27 29.90 -12.38
CA LEU A 37 6.65 28.66 -11.88
C LEU A 37 5.57 28.94 -10.83
N ALA A 38 4.51 29.64 -11.23
CA ALA A 38 3.36 29.91 -10.36
C ALA A 38 2.51 28.64 -10.13
N LEU A 39 2.09 28.43 -8.89
CA LEU A 39 1.12 27.38 -8.57
C LEU A 39 -0.30 27.81 -9.01
N PRO A 40 -1.08 26.93 -9.65
CA PRO A 40 -2.48 27.23 -9.96
C PRO A 40 -3.31 27.40 -8.68
N GLN A 41 -4.33 28.25 -8.73
CA GLN A 41 -5.30 28.43 -7.63
C GLN A 41 -6.30 27.27 -7.56
N ASP A 42 -6.82 26.84 -8.71
CA ASP A 42 -7.72 25.70 -8.81
C ASP A 42 -6.91 24.43 -9.11
N ILE A 43 -6.97 23.45 -8.21
CA ILE A 43 -6.27 22.17 -8.35
C ILE A 43 -7.27 21.12 -8.85
N PRO A 44 -7.10 20.58 -10.09
CA PRO A 44 -7.97 19.52 -10.58
C PRO A 44 -7.85 18.23 -9.75
N PRO A 45 -8.81 17.30 -9.86
CA PRO A 45 -8.67 15.96 -9.28
C PRO A 45 -7.37 15.28 -9.72
N LEU A 46 -6.73 14.53 -8.81
CA LEU A 46 -5.45 13.86 -9.09
C LEU A 46 -5.50 12.96 -10.33
N GLU A 47 -6.59 12.21 -10.51
CA GLU A 47 -6.80 11.33 -11.67
C GLU A 47 -6.71 12.12 -12.98
N ASP A 48 -7.27 13.32 -13.04
CA ASP A 48 -7.24 14.18 -14.22
C ASP A 48 -5.84 14.77 -14.46
N ILE A 49 -5.15 15.19 -13.39
CA ILE A 49 -3.76 15.68 -13.48
C ILE A 49 -2.85 14.58 -14.03
N LEU A 50 -2.90 13.39 -13.45
CA LEU A 50 -2.07 12.26 -13.88
C LEU A 50 -2.45 11.80 -15.29
N HIS A 51 -3.74 11.76 -15.63
CA HIS A 51 -4.20 11.43 -16.98
C HIS A 51 -3.58 12.38 -18.02
N CYS A 52 -3.67 13.70 -17.82
CA CYS A 52 -3.08 14.68 -18.73
C CYS A 52 -1.56 14.53 -18.88
N LEU A 53 -0.84 14.29 -17.77
CA LEU A 53 0.62 14.07 -17.81
C LEU A 53 0.99 12.76 -18.51
N LEU A 54 0.21 11.70 -18.32
CA LEU A 54 0.43 10.42 -18.98
C LEU A 54 0.16 10.50 -20.49
N GLU A 55 -0.91 11.16 -20.91
CA GLU A 55 -1.19 11.37 -22.34
C GLU A 55 -0.07 12.14 -23.04
N ASP A 56 0.41 13.21 -22.42
CA ASP A 56 1.56 13.98 -22.94
C ASP A 56 2.85 13.14 -22.98
N ALA A 57 3.14 12.40 -21.91
CA ALA A 57 4.31 11.52 -21.85
C ALA A 57 4.28 10.44 -22.94
N VAL A 58 3.10 9.87 -23.24
CA VAL A 58 2.91 8.92 -24.34
C VAL A 58 3.09 9.60 -25.69
N GLN A 59 2.46 10.77 -25.89
CA GLN A 59 2.56 11.52 -27.15
C GLN A 59 4.00 11.92 -27.50
N ARG A 60 4.79 12.30 -26.48
CA ARG A 60 6.21 12.66 -26.64
C ARG A 60 7.16 11.45 -26.59
N GLY A 61 6.65 10.23 -26.40
CA GLY A 61 7.44 9.00 -26.39
C GLY A 61 8.32 8.80 -25.15
N ILE A 62 7.97 9.42 -24.02
CA ILE A 62 8.66 9.24 -22.73
C ILE A 62 8.27 7.89 -22.09
N CYS A 63 7.03 7.46 -22.26
CA CYS A 63 6.57 6.15 -21.83
C CYS A 63 5.67 5.50 -22.90
N ASP A 64 5.60 4.17 -22.88
CA ASP A 64 4.73 3.43 -23.81
C ASP A 64 3.25 3.57 -23.42
N ASP A 65 2.38 3.46 -24.42
CA ASP A 65 0.92 3.41 -24.26
C ASP A 65 0.41 2.04 -23.77
N GLY A 66 1.08 1.47 -22.76
CA GLY A 66 0.68 0.22 -22.10
C GLY A 66 0.23 0.50 -20.68
N ILE A 67 -0.74 -0.26 -20.17
CA ILE A 67 -1.24 -0.09 -18.79
C ILE A 67 -0.08 -0.20 -17.79
N ALA A 68 0.78 -1.20 -17.96
CA ALA A 68 1.93 -1.38 -17.08
C ALA A 68 2.93 -0.21 -17.17
N SER A 69 3.21 0.29 -18.37
CA SER A 69 4.14 1.41 -18.57
C SER A 69 3.61 2.72 -18.00
N ARG A 70 2.31 2.98 -18.18
CA ARG A 70 1.60 4.11 -17.57
C ARG A 70 1.63 4.03 -16.03
N ASP A 71 1.36 2.85 -15.46
CA ASP A 71 1.43 2.61 -14.01
C ASP A 71 2.85 2.74 -13.42
N LEU A 72 3.90 2.44 -14.20
CA LEU A 72 5.28 2.71 -13.78
C LEU A 72 5.56 4.21 -13.77
N PHE A 73 5.08 4.94 -14.78
CA PHE A 73 5.38 6.34 -14.97
C PHE A 73 4.62 7.24 -13.98
N ASP A 74 3.33 7.03 -13.76
CA ASP A 74 2.58 7.79 -12.75
C ASP A 74 3.10 7.56 -11.34
N THR A 75 3.52 6.33 -11.00
CA THR A 75 4.14 6.00 -9.72
C THR A 75 5.48 6.72 -9.57
N ARG A 76 6.24 6.90 -10.66
CA ARG A 76 7.47 7.72 -10.67
C ARG A 76 7.16 9.19 -10.39
N LEU A 77 6.12 9.75 -11.02
CA LEU A 77 5.67 11.12 -10.77
C LEU A 77 5.28 11.29 -9.29
N MET A 78 4.40 10.42 -8.78
CA MET A 78 3.97 10.45 -7.38
C MET A 78 5.12 10.20 -6.39
N GLY A 79 6.10 9.40 -6.78
CA GLY A 79 7.34 9.19 -6.03
C GLY A 79 8.11 10.48 -5.77
N ALA A 80 8.07 11.45 -6.69
CA ALA A 80 8.72 12.76 -6.50
C ALA A 80 8.01 13.66 -5.48
N LEU A 81 6.72 13.41 -5.23
CA LEU A 81 5.94 14.12 -4.21
C LEU A 81 6.03 13.43 -2.85
N THR A 82 6.27 12.12 -2.82
CA THR A 82 6.12 11.32 -1.60
C THR A 82 7.30 11.58 -0.65
N PRO A 83 7.05 11.97 0.63
CA PRO A 83 8.11 12.31 1.58
C PRO A 83 9.03 11.14 1.84
N LYS A 84 10.30 11.36 2.19
CA LYS A 84 11.29 10.28 2.36
C LYS A 84 10.91 9.35 3.53
N PRO A 85 11.29 8.05 3.50
CA PRO A 85 10.93 7.10 4.56
C PRO A 85 11.27 7.58 5.97
N GLY A 86 12.45 8.16 6.18
CA GLY A 86 12.86 8.67 7.49
C GLY A 86 11.95 9.79 8.03
N GLU A 87 11.36 10.62 7.15
CA GLU A 87 10.40 11.65 7.56
C GLU A 87 9.05 11.05 7.94
N VAL A 88 8.58 10.11 7.14
CA VAL A 88 7.33 9.37 7.40
C VAL A 88 7.41 8.64 8.74
N ILE A 89 8.54 7.96 9.01
CA ILE A 89 8.77 7.24 10.26
C ILE A 89 8.81 8.21 11.46
N ARG A 90 9.48 9.36 11.34
CA ARG A 90 9.49 10.38 12.41
C ARG A 90 8.08 10.91 12.69
N THR A 91 7.33 11.23 11.65
CA THR A 91 5.96 11.73 11.79
C THR A 91 5.04 10.68 12.38
N PHE A 92 5.16 9.42 11.94
CA PHE A 92 4.41 8.30 12.49
C PHE A 92 4.69 8.13 13.99
N ARG A 93 5.97 8.10 14.41
CA ARG A 93 6.34 7.96 15.82
C ARG A 93 5.79 9.10 16.69
N ARG A 94 5.94 10.34 16.22
CA ARG A 94 5.36 11.51 16.91
C ARG A 94 3.84 11.40 17.04
N LYS A 95 3.16 10.94 15.99
CA LYS A 95 1.70 10.72 16.03
C LYS A 95 1.32 9.55 16.93
N TYR A 96 2.16 8.54 17.02
CA TYR A 96 1.95 7.37 17.88
C TYR A 96 2.04 7.73 19.37
N GLU A 97 2.87 8.73 19.72
CA GLU A 97 2.90 9.31 21.07
C GLU A 97 1.57 9.99 21.45
N GLU A 98 0.80 10.48 20.46
CA GLU A 98 -0.56 11.00 20.68
C GLU A 98 -1.56 9.84 20.84
N SER A 99 -1.57 8.90 19.89
CA SER A 99 -2.31 7.61 19.96
C SER A 99 -1.93 6.68 18.79
N PRO A 100 -2.09 5.35 18.92
CA PRO A 100 -1.95 4.42 17.80
C PRO A 100 -2.86 4.77 16.60
N GLU A 101 -4.07 5.25 16.86
CA GLU A 101 -5.03 5.72 15.86
C GLU A 101 -4.50 6.93 15.11
N ALA A 102 -3.98 7.95 15.79
CA ALA A 102 -3.43 9.14 15.12
C ALA A 102 -2.26 8.81 14.19
N ALA A 103 -1.42 7.83 14.55
CA ALA A 103 -0.32 7.36 13.70
C ALA A 103 -0.81 6.63 12.45
N THR A 104 -1.75 5.71 12.63
CA THR A 104 -2.31 4.90 11.56
C THR A 104 -3.20 5.71 10.61
N ASP A 105 -3.98 6.66 11.13
CA ASP A 105 -4.78 7.63 10.36
C ASP A 105 -3.88 8.50 9.47
N TYR A 106 -2.78 9.03 10.03
CA TYR A 106 -1.77 9.76 9.26
C TYR A 106 -1.20 8.90 8.14
N PHE A 107 -0.77 7.68 8.47
CA PHE A 107 -0.12 6.79 7.53
C PHE A 107 -1.07 6.33 6.42
N TYR A 108 -2.34 6.09 6.75
CA TYR A 108 -3.35 5.71 5.78
C TYR A 108 -3.67 6.86 4.84
N ARG A 109 -3.84 8.07 5.38
CA ARG A 109 -4.01 9.28 4.57
C ARG A 109 -2.83 9.50 3.62
N LEU A 110 -1.59 9.33 4.09
CA LEU A 110 -0.41 9.39 3.23
C LEU A 110 -0.49 8.38 2.08
N ALA A 111 -0.90 7.14 2.34
CA ALA A 111 -1.03 6.10 1.32
C ALA A 111 -2.13 6.40 0.28
N LEU A 112 -3.19 7.11 0.68
CA LEU A 112 -4.23 7.60 -0.24
C LEU A 112 -3.72 8.78 -1.07
N ASP A 113 -3.10 9.77 -0.42
CA ASP A 113 -2.69 11.03 -1.05
C ASP A 113 -1.48 10.86 -1.97
N SER A 114 -0.59 9.90 -1.69
CA SER A 114 0.56 9.53 -2.54
C SER A 114 0.20 8.67 -3.76
N ASP A 115 -1.09 8.40 -3.96
CA ASP A 115 -1.64 7.45 -4.96
C ASP A 115 -1.06 6.03 -4.87
N TYR A 116 -0.51 5.65 -3.70
CA TYR A 116 -0.13 4.26 -3.46
C TYR A 116 -1.38 3.37 -3.41
N ILE A 117 -2.43 3.86 -2.75
CA ILE A 117 -3.78 3.32 -2.79
C ILE A 117 -4.59 4.16 -3.78
N ARG A 118 -4.77 3.63 -4.99
CA ARG A 118 -5.44 4.32 -6.09
C ARG A 118 -6.96 4.38 -5.88
N THR A 119 -7.42 5.39 -5.16
CA THR A 119 -8.82 5.54 -4.73
C THR A 119 -9.81 5.57 -5.91
N TYR A 120 -9.43 6.16 -7.04
CA TYR A 120 -10.24 6.17 -8.26
C TYR A 120 -10.47 4.79 -8.86
N ARG A 121 -9.53 3.85 -8.69
CA ARG A 121 -9.71 2.44 -9.11
C ARG A 121 -10.59 1.70 -8.13
N ILE A 122 -10.39 1.91 -6.82
CA ILE A 122 -11.17 1.25 -5.75
C ILE A 122 -12.64 1.67 -5.78
N ARG A 123 -12.95 2.92 -6.16
CA ARG A 123 -14.34 3.37 -6.35
C ARG A 123 -15.14 2.56 -7.38
N ARG A 124 -14.46 1.80 -8.25
CA ARG A 124 -15.09 0.91 -9.24
C ARG A 124 -15.48 -0.44 -8.64
N ASP A 125 -14.92 -0.81 -7.49
CA ASP A 125 -15.22 -2.07 -6.81
C ASP A 125 -16.70 -2.17 -6.44
N ARG A 126 -17.26 -3.38 -6.53
CA ARG A 126 -18.64 -3.64 -6.11
C ARG A 126 -18.63 -4.27 -4.74
N LYS A 127 -19.40 -3.72 -3.80
CA LYS A 127 -19.54 -4.22 -2.44
C LYS A 127 -21.01 -4.29 -2.06
N TRP A 128 -21.45 -5.40 -1.49
CA TRP A 128 -22.79 -5.55 -0.95
C TRP A 128 -22.80 -6.54 0.20
N VAL A 129 -23.82 -6.43 1.05
CA VAL A 129 -24.04 -7.32 2.18
C VAL A 129 -25.26 -8.19 1.86
N ALA A 130 -25.10 -9.50 1.96
CA ALA A 130 -26.18 -10.46 1.77
C ALA A 130 -26.56 -11.09 3.12
N PRO A 131 -27.81 -10.94 3.60
CA PRO A 131 -28.24 -11.60 4.83
C PRO A 131 -28.31 -13.11 4.62
N THR A 132 -27.76 -13.88 5.57
CA THR A 132 -27.82 -15.35 5.56
C THR A 132 -28.29 -15.89 6.91
N LYS A 133 -28.63 -17.18 6.97
CA LYS A 133 -28.94 -17.87 8.25
C LYS A 133 -27.75 -17.91 9.24
N TYR A 134 -26.55 -17.57 8.79
CA TYR A 134 -25.33 -17.57 9.61
C TYR A 134 -24.83 -16.15 9.94
N GLY A 135 -25.64 -15.13 9.65
CA GLY A 135 -25.25 -13.72 9.75
C GLY A 135 -25.04 -13.08 8.38
N ASP A 136 -24.63 -11.82 8.41
CA ASP A 136 -24.38 -11.04 7.20
C ASP A 136 -23.11 -11.50 6.49
N LEU A 137 -23.23 -11.76 5.18
CA LEU A 137 -22.12 -12.11 4.30
C LEU A 137 -21.69 -10.86 3.51
N ASP A 138 -20.47 -10.39 3.76
CA ASP A 138 -19.85 -9.33 2.98
C ASP A 138 -19.34 -9.90 1.65
N ILE A 139 -19.80 -9.35 0.52
CA ILE A 139 -19.37 -9.77 -0.81
C ILE A 139 -18.73 -8.58 -1.52
N THR A 140 -17.51 -8.79 -2.03
CA THR A 140 -16.74 -7.77 -2.75
C THR A 140 -16.21 -8.30 -4.08
N ILE A 141 -16.34 -7.52 -5.14
CA ILE A 141 -15.64 -7.73 -6.42
C ILE A 141 -14.62 -6.61 -6.58
N ASN A 142 -13.34 -6.98 -6.55
CA ASN A 142 -12.22 -6.06 -6.75
C ASN A 142 -11.96 -5.87 -8.25
N LEU A 143 -12.33 -4.71 -8.77
CA LEU A 143 -12.07 -4.28 -10.16
C LEU A 143 -10.84 -3.38 -10.25
N SER A 144 -10.25 -2.99 -9.11
CA SER A 144 -9.05 -2.17 -9.04
C SER A 144 -7.76 -2.91 -9.42
N LYS A 145 -7.74 -4.24 -9.32
CA LYS A 145 -6.58 -5.06 -9.66
C LYS A 145 -6.50 -5.22 -11.19
N PRO A 146 -5.44 -4.68 -11.85
CA PRO A 146 -5.34 -4.79 -13.30
C PRO A 146 -5.12 -6.26 -13.72
N GLU A 147 -5.80 -6.67 -14.79
CA GLU A 147 -5.43 -7.90 -15.50
C GLU A 147 -4.02 -7.77 -16.07
N LYS A 148 -3.28 -8.88 -16.14
CA LYS A 148 -1.90 -8.86 -16.63
C LYS A 148 -1.89 -8.54 -18.14
N ASP A 149 -1.27 -7.43 -18.50
CA ASP A 149 -1.04 -7.02 -19.89
C ASP A 149 -0.28 -8.14 -20.66
N PRO A 150 -0.74 -8.57 -21.85
CA PRO A 150 0.00 -9.49 -22.72
C PRO A 150 1.47 -9.10 -22.94
N LYS A 151 1.78 -7.80 -23.04
CA LYS A 151 3.16 -7.29 -23.13
C LYS A 151 3.96 -7.58 -21.85
N ALA A 152 3.36 -7.40 -20.68
CA ALA A 152 3.99 -7.72 -19.41
C ALA A 152 4.24 -9.23 -19.24
N ILE A 153 3.32 -10.07 -19.75
CA ILE A 153 3.49 -11.53 -19.78
C ILE A 153 4.67 -11.91 -20.70
N ALA A 154 4.72 -11.36 -21.92
CA ALA A 154 5.81 -11.61 -22.87
C ALA A 154 7.17 -11.10 -22.34
N ALA A 155 7.20 -9.94 -21.69
CA ALA A 155 8.38 -9.41 -21.05
C ALA A 155 8.84 -10.30 -19.88
N ALA A 156 7.92 -10.84 -19.09
CA ALA A 156 8.26 -11.76 -17.99
C ALA A 156 8.90 -13.06 -18.47
N LEU A 157 8.48 -13.58 -19.64
CA LEU A 157 9.07 -14.78 -20.24
C LEU A 157 10.50 -14.54 -20.78
N ASN A 158 10.78 -13.33 -21.24
CA ASN A 158 12.08 -12.97 -21.84
C ASN A 158 13.03 -12.23 -20.89
N ALA A 159 12.55 -11.81 -19.72
CA ALA A 159 13.35 -11.09 -18.75
C ALA A 159 14.43 -12.01 -18.16
N LYS A 160 15.68 -11.52 -18.10
CA LYS A 160 16.69 -12.13 -17.23
C LYS A 160 16.10 -12.21 -15.83
N GLN A 161 16.24 -13.36 -15.16
CA GLN A 161 15.85 -13.49 -13.76
C GLN A 161 16.69 -12.49 -12.93
N THR A 162 16.09 -11.33 -12.64
CA THR A 162 16.69 -10.36 -11.73
C THR A 162 16.36 -10.79 -10.31
N SER A 163 17.36 -10.91 -9.45
CA SER A 163 17.19 -11.31 -8.04
C SER A 163 16.67 -10.18 -7.13
N TYR A 164 16.42 -8.99 -7.66
CA TYR A 164 16.09 -7.79 -6.88
C TYR A 164 14.87 -7.02 -7.43
N PRO A 165 13.93 -6.61 -6.56
CA PRO A 165 13.66 -7.18 -5.24
C PRO A 165 13.31 -8.68 -5.36
N LYS A 166 13.61 -9.47 -4.32
CA LYS A 166 13.41 -10.94 -4.38
C LYS A 166 11.94 -11.33 -4.54
N CYS A 167 11.02 -10.55 -3.98
CA CYS A 167 9.57 -10.68 -4.18
C CYS A 167 8.87 -9.32 -4.03
N LEU A 168 7.54 -9.33 -4.08
CA LEU A 168 6.70 -8.15 -3.97
C LEU A 168 6.58 -7.56 -2.55
N LEU A 169 6.96 -8.32 -1.53
CA LEU A 169 6.87 -7.91 -0.11
C LEU A 169 8.21 -7.50 0.50
N CYS A 170 9.33 -7.88 -0.12
CA CYS A 170 10.66 -7.46 0.29
C CYS A 170 10.73 -5.95 0.56
N ARG A 171 11.29 -5.55 1.71
CA ARG A 171 11.47 -4.14 2.08
C ARG A 171 12.25 -3.34 1.03
N GLU A 172 13.10 -4.03 0.26
CA GLU A 172 13.84 -3.52 -0.90
C GLU A 172 12.94 -2.93 -2.00
N ASN A 173 11.63 -3.17 -1.95
CA ASN A 173 10.67 -2.51 -2.81
C ASN A 173 10.50 -1.02 -2.47
N GLU A 174 10.76 -0.55 -1.25
CA GLU A 174 10.58 0.85 -0.89
C GLU A 174 11.46 1.76 -1.76
N GLY A 175 10.83 2.60 -2.60
CA GLY A 175 11.56 3.44 -3.55
C GLY A 175 11.89 2.78 -4.89
N TYR A 176 11.54 1.52 -5.11
CA TYR A 176 11.92 0.79 -6.32
C TYR A 176 11.16 1.29 -7.56
N ALA A 177 11.89 1.56 -8.65
CA ALA A 177 11.33 2.10 -9.89
C ALA A 177 10.39 1.15 -10.64
N GLY A 178 10.45 -0.14 -10.32
CA GLY A 178 9.70 -1.15 -11.04
C GLY A 178 10.26 -1.45 -12.43
N ARG A 179 9.56 -2.33 -13.14
CA ARG A 179 9.80 -2.81 -14.50
C ARG A 179 8.52 -3.50 -14.97
N LEU A 180 8.40 -3.82 -16.26
CA LEU A 180 7.15 -4.37 -16.82
C LEU A 180 6.59 -5.61 -16.10
N ASN A 181 7.45 -6.44 -15.50
CA ASN A 181 7.05 -7.63 -14.75
C ASN A 181 7.12 -7.47 -13.21
N HIS A 182 7.44 -6.29 -12.69
CA HIS A 182 7.54 -6.01 -11.25
C HIS A 182 7.12 -4.55 -10.98
N PRO A 183 6.05 -4.32 -10.22
CA PRO A 183 5.44 -3.01 -10.14
C PRO A 183 6.35 -1.94 -9.51
N ALA A 184 6.13 -0.70 -9.90
CA ALA A 184 6.75 0.47 -9.29
C ALA A 184 6.29 0.64 -7.83
N ARG A 185 7.20 1.17 -7.02
CA ARG A 185 7.07 1.30 -5.56
C ARG A 185 7.77 2.57 -5.05
N GLN A 186 7.94 3.60 -5.89
CA GLN A 186 8.52 4.87 -5.44
C GLN A 186 7.67 5.62 -4.41
N ASN A 187 6.36 5.37 -4.39
CA ASN A 187 5.39 6.00 -3.48
C ASN A 187 4.93 5.11 -2.30
N ILE A 188 5.44 3.87 -2.17
CA ILE A 188 5.19 3.04 -0.98
C ILE A 188 6.05 3.51 0.19
N ARG A 189 5.53 3.41 1.41
CA ARG A 189 6.30 3.63 2.63
C ARG A 189 6.08 2.48 3.61
N LEU A 190 7.11 2.16 4.39
CA LEU A 190 7.11 1.09 5.37
C LEU A 190 7.34 1.65 6.77
N ILE A 191 6.53 1.23 7.74
CA ILE A 191 6.75 1.56 9.15
C ILE A 191 7.46 0.38 9.83
N PRO A 192 8.70 0.56 10.33
CA PRO A 192 9.41 -0.51 11.01
C PRO A 192 8.75 -0.81 12.36
N LEU A 193 8.60 -2.10 12.64
CA LEU A 193 8.07 -2.69 13.87
C LEU A 193 9.10 -3.69 14.43
N THR A 194 8.96 -4.01 15.71
CA THR A 194 9.71 -5.10 16.35
C THR A 194 8.72 -6.11 16.90
N LEU A 195 8.67 -7.32 16.32
CA LEU A 195 7.77 -8.39 16.75
C LEU A 195 8.58 -9.63 17.09
N ASP A 196 8.39 -10.18 18.30
CA ASP A 196 9.15 -11.32 18.86
C ASP A 196 10.67 -11.11 18.74
N GLY A 197 11.12 -9.86 18.95
CA GLY A 197 12.52 -9.43 18.88
C GLY A 197 13.10 -9.27 17.46
N GLU A 198 12.30 -9.45 16.41
CA GLU A 198 12.73 -9.39 15.01
C GLU A 198 12.23 -8.12 14.31
N GLU A 199 12.90 -7.73 13.22
CA GLU A 199 12.49 -6.60 12.38
C GLU A 199 11.30 -6.98 11.48
N TRP A 200 10.21 -6.23 11.61
CA TRP A 200 9.01 -6.35 10.80
C TRP A 200 8.62 -5.00 10.23
N PHE A 201 7.73 -4.97 9.24
CA PHE A 201 7.26 -3.74 8.63
C PHE A 201 5.75 -3.75 8.45
N LEU A 202 5.12 -2.62 8.76
CA LEU A 202 3.72 -2.34 8.42
C LEU A 202 3.65 -1.56 7.12
N GLN A 203 2.82 -2.03 6.20
CA GLN A 203 2.39 -1.31 5.01
C GLN A 203 0.90 -1.50 4.77
N TYR A 204 0.27 -0.63 3.97
CA TYR A 204 -1.06 -0.90 3.47
C TYR A 204 -1.04 -1.79 2.22
N SER A 205 -2.16 -2.46 1.95
CA SER A 205 -2.40 -3.13 0.67
C SER A 205 -2.83 -2.07 -0.36
N PRO A 206 -2.25 -2.06 -1.58
CA PRO A 206 -2.70 -1.16 -2.64
C PRO A 206 -4.05 -1.62 -3.25
N TYR A 207 -4.48 -2.85 -2.97
CA TYR A 207 -5.73 -3.46 -3.44
C TYR A 207 -6.63 -3.75 -2.23
N VAL A 208 -7.28 -2.69 -1.75
CA VAL A 208 -7.98 -2.67 -0.46
C VAL A 208 -9.32 -3.40 -0.54
N TYR A 209 -9.51 -4.46 0.24
CA TYR A 209 -10.82 -5.12 0.38
C TYR A 209 -11.72 -4.42 1.41
N TYR A 210 -11.13 -3.97 2.51
CA TYR A 210 -11.79 -3.31 3.64
C TYR A 210 -10.93 -2.15 4.17
N ASN A 211 -11.52 -1.27 4.99
CA ASN A 211 -10.84 -0.07 5.49
C ASN A 211 -9.49 -0.40 6.14
N GLU A 212 -8.45 0.36 5.77
CA GLU A 212 -7.08 0.20 6.31
C GLU A 212 -6.51 -1.22 6.18
N HIS A 213 -6.90 -1.99 5.15
CA HIS A 213 -6.30 -3.30 4.86
C HIS A 213 -4.78 -3.19 4.77
N CYS A 214 -4.09 -3.80 5.73
CA CYS A 214 -2.65 -3.73 5.91
C CYS A 214 -1.98 -5.10 5.81
N ILE A 215 -0.68 -5.05 5.58
CA ILE A 215 0.24 -6.18 5.50
C ILE A 215 1.35 -5.93 6.51
N VAL A 216 1.59 -6.91 7.38
CA VAL A 216 2.69 -6.91 8.36
C VAL A 216 3.70 -7.93 7.87
N LEU A 217 4.83 -7.50 7.33
CA LEU A 217 5.79 -8.36 6.63
C LEU A 217 7.11 -8.47 7.37
N SER A 218 7.70 -9.65 7.36
CA SER A 218 9.02 -9.89 7.94
C SER A 218 10.09 -9.08 7.19
N GLY A 219 11.06 -8.53 7.91
CA GLY A 219 12.23 -7.91 7.29
C GLY A 219 13.09 -8.91 6.52
N GLU A 220 13.03 -10.19 6.89
CA GLU A 220 13.72 -11.27 6.20
C GLU A 220 12.84 -11.91 5.11
N HIS A 221 13.44 -12.24 3.98
CA HIS A 221 12.79 -13.04 2.94
C HIS A 221 12.84 -14.52 3.30
N VAL A 222 11.91 -14.95 4.15
CA VAL A 222 11.76 -16.36 4.57
C VAL A 222 10.34 -16.85 4.25
N PRO A 223 10.14 -18.12 3.88
CA PRO A 223 8.81 -18.66 3.65
C PRO A 223 7.90 -18.53 4.87
N MET A 224 6.59 -18.43 4.63
CA MET A 224 5.60 -18.43 5.70
C MET A 224 5.67 -19.72 6.51
N LYS A 225 5.58 -19.60 7.83
CA LYS A 225 5.52 -20.73 8.77
C LYS A 225 4.59 -20.39 9.92
N ILE A 226 3.71 -21.31 10.28
CA ILE A 226 2.88 -21.17 11.47
C ILE A 226 3.53 -21.92 12.63
N ASP A 227 3.91 -21.19 13.67
CA ASP A 227 4.43 -21.76 14.90
C ASP A 227 4.05 -20.92 16.12
N VAL A 228 4.59 -21.27 17.30
CA VAL A 228 4.32 -20.54 18.55
C VAL A 228 4.70 -19.05 18.46
N ARG A 229 5.71 -18.71 17.65
CA ARG A 229 6.15 -17.32 17.45
C ARG A 229 5.12 -16.54 16.67
N THR A 230 4.40 -17.17 15.74
CA THR A 230 3.27 -16.54 15.04
C THR A 230 2.28 -15.93 16.03
N PHE A 231 1.86 -16.68 17.05
CA PHE A 231 0.89 -16.18 18.03
C PHE A 231 1.46 -15.02 18.87
N ARG A 232 2.74 -15.07 19.25
CA ARG A 232 3.41 -13.95 19.94
C ARG A 232 3.40 -12.68 19.09
N ARG A 233 3.82 -12.79 17.83
CA ARG A 233 3.88 -11.67 16.88
C ARG A 233 2.49 -11.06 16.64
N LEU A 234 1.45 -11.89 16.48
CA LEU A 234 0.07 -11.41 16.31
C LEU A 234 -0.42 -10.67 17.58
N MET A 235 -0.15 -11.19 18.77
CA MET A 235 -0.52 -10.57 20.05
C MET A 235 0.23 -9.25 20.30
N GLU A 236 1.52 -9.21 19.99
CA GLU A 236 2.30 -7.97 20.08
C GLU A 236 1.79 -6.91 19.10
N PHE A 237 1.45 -7.30 17.87
CA PHE A 237 0.88 -6.37 16.89
C PHE A 237 -0.43 -5.73 17.37
N ILE A 238 -1.38 -6.52 17.89
CA ILE A 238 -2.65 -5.95 18.41
C ILE A 238 -2.45 -5.18 19.72
N THR A 239 -1.37 -5.44 20.47
CA THR A 239 -0.99 -4.62 21.62
C THR A 239 -0.52 -3.24 21.17
N MET A 240 0.18 -3.14 20.04
CA MET A 240 0.59 -1.87 19.44
C MET A 240 -0.59 -1.15 18.77
N PHE A 241 -1.46 -1.88 18.09
CA PHE A 241 -2.59 -1.33 17.32
C PHE A 241 -3.91 -1.99 17.74
N PRO A 242 -4.49 -1.61 18.89
CA PRO A 242 -5.64 -2.29 19.48
C PRO A 242 -6.94 -2.15 18.67
N HIS A 243 -7.01 -1.14 17.80
CA HIS A 243 -8.12 -0.93 16.87
C HIS A 243 -8.04 -1.78 15.60
N TYR A 244 -6.97 -2.55 15.42
CA TYR A 244 -6.76 -3.41 14.25
C TYR A 244 -7.03 -4.88 14.56
N THR A 245 -7.42 -5.60 13.51
CA THR A 245 -7.36 -7.06 13.47
C THR A 245 -6.12 -7.49 12.70
N VAL A 246 -5.60 -8.69 12.97
CA VAL A 246 -4.48 -9.28 12.22
C VAL A 246 -4.59 -10.79 12.23
N GLY A 247 -4.16 -11.42 11.14
CA GLY A 247 -4.16 -12.87 11.01
C GLY A 247 -3.16 -13.34 9.96
N SER A 248 -2.86 -14.63 10.01
CA SER A 248 -2.00 -15.31 9.04
C SER A 248 -2.81 -16.30 8.22
N ASN A 249 -2.46 -16.47 6.95
CA ASN A 249 -2.88 -17.66 6.21
C ASN A 249 -2.14 -18.88 6.77
N ALA A 250 -2.78 -20.06 6.80
CA ALA A 250 -2.08 -21.27 7.20
C ALA A 250 -0.94 -21.60 6.21
N ASP A 251 0.09 -22.30 6.64
CA ASP A 251 1.25 -22.70 5.83
C ASP A 251 0.98 -23.96 4.96
N LEU A 252 -0.27 -24.15 4.54
CA LEU A 252 -0.72 -25.31 3.77
C LEU A 252 -0.78 -25.00 2.26
N PRO A 253 -0.43 -25.95 1.36
CA PRO A 253 -0.43 -25.71 -0.09
C PRO A 253 -1.76 -25.26 -0.72
N ILE A 254 -2.89 -25.43 0.00
CA ILE A 254 -4.25 -25.22 -0.50
C ILE A 254 -4.84 -23.88 -0.01
N VAL A 255 -4.13 -23.14 0.85
CA VAL A 255 -4.62 -21.82 1.29
C VAL A 255 -4.50 -20.79 0.16
N GLY A 256 -5.46 -19.87 0.08
CA GLY A 256 -5.49 -18.77 -0.92
C GLY A 256 -4.37 -17.73 -0.77
N GLY A 257 -3.24 -18.07 -0.15
CA GLY A 257 -2.07 -17.20 -0.03
C GLY A 257 -1.37 -17.05 -1.37
N SER A 258 -1.37 -15.84 -1.93
CA SER A 258 -0.69 -15.56 -3.21
C SER A 258 0.84 -15.46 -3.11
N ILE A 259 1.41 -15.33 -1.91
CA ILE A 259 2.85 -15.15 -1.66
C ILE A 259 3.26 -16.00 -0.46
N LEU A 260 3.54 -17.28 -0.66
CA LEU A 260 4.01 -18.19 0.41
C LEU A 260 5.53 -18.08 0.66
N THR A 261 6.25 -17.39 -0.21
CA THR A 261 7.72 -17.29 -0.19
C THR A 261 8.26 -16.21 0.75
N HIS A 262 7.38 -15.38 1.33
CA HIS A 262 7.76 -14.31 2.26
C HIS A 262 6.77 -14.25 3.41
N GLU A 263 7.27 -14.38 4.64
CA GLU A 263 6.47 -14.38 5.86
C GLU A 263 5.76 -13.04 6.08
N HIS A 264 4.44 -13.07 6.16
CA HIS A 264 3.63 -11.88 6.37
C HIS A 264 2.27 -12.23 7.00
N PHE A 265 1.68 -11.24 7.65
CA PHE A 265 0.32 -11.25 8.16
C PHE A 265 -0.54 -10.23 7.42
N GLN A 266 -1.85 -10.43 7.44
CA GLN A 266 -2.82 -9.50 6.90
C GLN A 266 -3.71 -9.00 8.02
N GLY A 267 -4.06 -7.73 7.97
CA GLY A 267 -4.85 -7.10 9.01
C GLY A 267 -5.49 -5.80 8.57
N GLY A 268 -5.97 -5.03 9.53
CA GLY A 268 -6.51 -3.70 9.32
C GLY A 268 -7.71 -3.41 10.21
N ARG A 269 -8.30 -2.24 9.99
CA ARG A 269 -9.42 -1.71 10.79
C ARG A 269 -10.76 -2.17 10.22
N TYR A 270 -11.10 -3.42 10.48
CA TYR A 270 -12.37 -4.00 10.04
C TYR A 270 -12.91 -5.04 11.03
N THR A 271 -14.23 -5.02 11.25
CA THR A 271 -14.92 -6.00 12.09
C THR A 271 -15.55 -7.07 11.19
N PHE A 272 -14.83 -8.18 11.02
CA PHE A 272 -15.30 -9.33 10.24
C PHE A 272 -16.55 -10.00 10.84
N ALA A 273 -17.34 -10.68 10.00
CA ALA A 273 -18.51 -11.44 10.43
C ALA A 273 -18.19 -12.43 11.57
N MET A 274 -17.03 -13.07 11.52
CA MET A 274 -16.56 -13.98 12.58
C MET A 274 -16.38 -13.27 13.93
N ALA A 275 -15.94 -12.01 13.96
CA ALA A 275 -15.80 -11.24 15.19
C ALA A 275 -17.16 -10.76 15.75
N LYS A 276 -18.18 -10.65 14.91
CA LYS A 276 -19.57 -10.32 15.32
C LYS A 276 -20.37 -11.54 15.73
N ALA A 277 -19.90 -12.76 15.42
CA ALA A 277 -20.64 -13.97 15.67
C ALA A 277 -20.83 -14.20 17.18
N GLY A 278 -22.08 -14.39 17.59
CA GLY A 278 -22.40 -14.70 18.99
C GLY A 278 -21.89 -16.09 19.41
N ILE A 279 -21.73 -16.28 20.72
CA ILE A 279 -21.36 -17.58 21.29
C ILE A 279 -22.48 -18.58 21.00
N ARG A 280 -22.15 -19.66 20.28
CA ARG A 280 -23.09 -20.78 20.06
C ARG A 280 -23.07 -21.76 21.24
N GLU A 281 -21.89 -22.04 21.77
CA GLU A 281 -21.66 -22.95 22.89
C GLU A 281 -20.51 -22.40 23.74
N LYS A 282 -20.72 -22.28 25.06
CA LYS A 282 -19.69 -21.80 25.98
C LYS A 282 -18.85 -22.99 26.44
N LEU A 283 -17.57 -22.98 26.11
CA LEU A 283 -16.59 -23.92 26.67
C LEU A 283 -15.92 -23.26 27.88
N VAL A 284 -15.58 -24.05 28.89
CA VAL A 284 -14.84 -23.59 30.07
C VAL A 284 -13.59 -24.45 30.20
N PHE A 285 -12.43 -23.80 30.21
CA PHE A 285 -11.15 -24.45 30.39
C PHE A 285 -10.69 -24.26 31.83
N ARG A 286 -10.31 -25.36 32.49
CA ARG A 286 -9.86 -25.32 33.89
C ARG A 286 -8.60 -24.45 34.01
N GLY A 287 -8.63 -23.47 34.92
CA GLY A 287 -7.55 -22.49 35.12
C GLY A 287 -7.61 -21.27 34.19
N PHE A 288 -8.63 -21.19 33.33
CA PHE A 288 -8.91 -20.06 32.43
C PHE A 288 -10.42 -19.78 32.41
N GLU A 289 -11.06 -19.86 33.58
CA GLU A 289 -12.51 -19.73 33.72
C GLU A 289 -13.03 -18.31 33.37
N ASP A 290 -12.13 -17.33 33.30
CA ASP A 290 -12.36 -15.93 32.95
C ASP A 290 -12.15 -15.62 31.45
N VAL A 291 -11.78 -16.62 30.64
CA VAL A 291 -11.61 -16.55 29.18
C VAL A 291 -12.84 -17.05 28.43
#